data_AF-A0A1V4XKU3-F1
#
_entry.id   AF-A0A1V4XKU3-F1
#
_cell.length_a   1.000
_cell.length_b   1.000
_cell.length_c   1.000
_cell.angle_alpha   90.00
_cell.angle_beta   90.00
_cell.angle_gamma   90.00
#
_symmetry.space_group_name_H-M   'P 1'
#
loop_
_entity.id
_entity.type
_entity.pdbx_description
1 polymer ?
#
loop_
_entity_poly.entity_id
_entity_poly.type
_entity_poly.pdbx_seq_one_letter_code
_entity_poly.pdbx_strand_id
1 'polypeptide(L)'
;MEAYRIGDHIVAADTEEDARHFYKEEVGKEAPAEIEELSVSLEVPAGEGQTATIRDLMNKVMDERCAWLRMGVPCELHWPFIIAKLK
;
A
#
# COMPACT_ATOMS: atom_id res chain seq x y z
N MET A 1 6.57 -8.64 0.04
CA MET A 1 5.62 -7.52 0.17
C MET A 1 4.20 -8.07 0.22
N GLU A 2 3.57 -7.89 1.35
CA GLU A 2 2.20 -8.26 1.70
C GLU A 2 1.34 -7.00 1.84
N ALA A 3 0.03 -7.16 1.99
CA ALA A 3 -0.90 -6.05 2.13
C ALA A 3 -1.55 -6.07 3.50
N TYR A 4 -1.49 -4.95 4.21
CA TYR A 4 -2.04 -4.80 5.55
C TYR A 4 -3.11 -3.71 5.57
N ARG A 5 -4.25 -4.01 6.15
CA ARG A 5 -5.31 -3.05 6.43
C ARG A 5 -5.05 -2.37 7.77
N ILE A 6 -4.83 -1.07 7.72
CA ILE A 6 -4.57 -0.23 8.90
C ILE A 6 -5.59 0.91 8.90
N GLY A 7 -6.63 0.76 9.75
CA GLY A 7 -7.76 1.68 9.79
C GLY A 7 -8.47 1.79 8.45
N ASP A 8 -8.48 2.99 7.89
CA ASP A 8 -9.09 3.32 6.59
C ASP A 8 -8.13 3.16 5.41
N HIS A 9 -6.92 2.62 5.61
CA HIS A 9 -5.90 2.51 4.57
C HIS A 9 -5.44 1.06 4.39
N ILE A 10 -5.03 0.74 3.16
CA ILE A 10 -4.35 -0.51 2.84
C ILE A 10 -2.91 -0.15 2.49
N VAL A 11 -1.95 -0.75 3.20
CA VAL A 11 -0.52 -0.50 3.07
C VAL A 11 0.16 -1.75 2.54
N ALA A 12 0.98 -1.61 1.49
CA ALA A 12 1.90 -2.63 1.03
C ALA A 12 3.21 -2.50 1.79
N ALA A 13 3.66 -3.57 2.46
CA ALA A 13 4.93 -3.61 3.18
C ALA A 13 5.51 -5.02 3.20
N ASP A 14 6.81 -5.16 3.49
CA ASP A 14 7.43 -6.48 3.63
C ASP A 14 7.15 -7.13 4.99
N THR A 15 6.86 -6.34 6.02
CA THR A 15 6.51 -6.82 7.37
C THR A 15 5.38 -6.00 8.00
N GLU A 16 4.70 -6.57 8.99
CA GLU A 16 3.70 -5.87 9.81
C GLU A 16 4.29 -4.62 10.51
N GLU A 17 5.51 -4.74 11.01
CA GLU A 17 6.22 -3.65 11.71
C GLU A 17 6.50 -2.47 10.78
N ASP A 18 6.96 -2.74 9.55
CA ASP A 18 7.16 -1.72 8.52
C ASP A 18 5.86 -1.03 8.14
N ALA A 19 4.77 -1.80 7.99
CA ALA A 19 3.46 -1.25 7.66
C ALA A 19 2.96 -0.28 8.73
N ARG A 20 3.15 -0.62 10.02
CA ARG A 20 2.79 0.23 11.16
C ARG A 20 3.66 1.49 11.23
N HIS A 21 4.97 1.34 11.05
CA HIS A 21 5.91 2.47 11.09
C HIS A 21 5.58 3.47 9.98
N PHE A 22 5.43 2.97 8.75
CA PHE A 22 5.05 3.77 7.59
C PHE A 22 3.70 4.46 7.76
N TYR A 23 2.67 3.75 8.25
CA TYR A 23 1.36 4.34 8.49
C TYR A 23 1.43 5.51 9.49
N LYS A 24 2.23 5.37 10.55
CA LYS A 24 2.43 6.43 11.54
C LYS A 24 3.11 7.66 10.93
N GLU A 25 4.14 7.45 10.11
CA GLU A 25 4.89 8.53 9.48
C GLU A 25 4.07 9.26 8.40
N GLU A 26 3.40 8.52 7.51
CA GLU A 26 2.70 9.08 6.35
C GLU A 26 1.29 9.59 6.67
N VAL A 27 0.53 8.83 7.47
CA VAL A 27 -0.85 9.20 7.83
C VAL A 27 -0.87 10.09 9.07
N GLY A 28 0.20 10.14 9.85
CA GLY A 28 0.30 10.92 11.08
C GLY A 28 -0.60 10.40 12.21
N LYS A 29 -1.06 9.15 12.12
CA LYS A 29 -1.95 8.50 13.09
C LYS A 29 -1.29 7.25 13.65
N GLU A 30 -1.53 6.94 14.92
CA GLU A 30 -1.13 5.64 15.45
C GLU A 30 -1.94 4.52 14.79
N ALA A 31 -1.23 3.46 14.39
CA ALA A 31 -1.85 2.25 13.92
C ALA A 31 -2.63 1.60 15.08
N PRO A 32 -3.83 1.04 14.83
CA PRO A 32 -4.57 0.27 15.83
C PRO A 32 -3.75 -0.93 16.34
N ALA A 33 -4.12 -1.44 17.52
CA ALA A 33 -3.42 -2.57 18.15
C ALA A 33 -3.42 -3.82 17.27
N GLU A 34 -4.52 -4.06 16.54
CA GLU A 34 -4.66 -5.15 15.58
C GLU A 34 -4.74 -4.56 14.17
N ILE A 35 -3.91 -5.09 13.26
CA ILE A 35 -4.00 -4.84 11.83
C ILE A 35 -4.29 -6.15 11.12
N GLU A 36 -4.99 -6.09 10.00
CA GLU A 36 -5.42 -7.29 9.28
C GLU A 36 -4.57 -7.45 8.02
N GLU A 37 -3.89 -8.59 7.88
CA GLU A 37 -3.27 -8.95 6.61
C GLU A 37 -4.36 -9.33 5.59
N LEU A 38 -4.33 -8.69 4.43
CA LEU A 38 -5.25 -8.93 3.34
C LEU A 38 -4.60 -9.80 2.28
N SER A 39 -5.39 -10.75 1.76
CA SER A 39 -4.96 -11.51 0.59
C SER A 39 -4.80 -10.56 -0.60
N VAL A 40 -3.69 -10.70 -1.33
CA VAL A 40 -3.43 -9.93 -2.55
C VAL A 40 -4.48 -10.13 -3.65
N SER A 41 -5.28 -11.21 -3.56
CA SER A 41 -6.38 -11.50 -4.47
C SER A 41 -7.71 -10.84 -4.07
N LEU A 42 -7.76 -10.14 -2.94
CA LEU A 42 -8.95 -9.45 -2.47
C LEU A 42 -9.25 -8.25 -3.38
N GLU A 43 -10.52 -8.09 -3.75
CA GLU A 43 -11.01 -6.91 -4.46
C GLU A 43 -11.28 -5.77 -3.48
N VAL A 44 -10.72 -4.60 -3.79
CA VAL A 44 -10.85 -3.39 -2.99
C VAL A 44 -11.24 -2.21 -3.88
N PRO A 45 -11.90 -1.18 -3.34
CA PRO A 45 -12.28 -0.01 -4.13
C PRO A 45 -11.02 0.72 -4.64
N ALA A 46 -10.91 0.84 -5.96
CA ALA A 46 -9.80 1.46 -6.67
C ALA A 46 -10.01 2.95 -7.00
N GLY A 47 -11.13 3.53 -6.54
CA GLY A 47 -11.59 4.87 -6.91
C GLY A 47 -12.63 4.85 -8.04
N GLU A 48 -13.37 5.95 -8.21
CA GLU A 48 -14.37 6.16 -9.29
C GLU A 48 -15.40 5.03 -9.47
N GLY A 49 -15.77 4.34 -8.38
CA GLY A 49 -16.74 3.24 -8.41
C GLY A 49 -16.19 1.93 -9.02
N GLN A 50 -14.89 1.85 -9.27
CA GLN A 50 -14.22 0.66 -9.75
C GLN A 50 -13.66 -0.16 -8.58
N THR A 51 -13.69 -1.48 -8.73
CA THR A 51 -12.94 -2.41 -7.88
C THR A 51 -11.70 -2.88 -8.63
N ALA A 52 -10.61 -3.10 -7.91
CA ALA A 52 -9.43 -3.76 -8.42
C ALA A 52 -8.88 -4.69 -7.34
N THR A 53 -8.12 -5.70 -7.76
CA THR A 53 -7.43 -6.53 -6.77
C THR A 53 -6.31 -5.74 -6.11
N ILE A 54 -6.01 -6.06 -4.86
CA ILE A 54 -4.84 -5.50 -4.16
C ILE A 54 -3.58 -5.70 -4.99
N ARG A 55 -3.41 -6.87 -5.62
CA ARG A 55 -2.28 -7.16 -6.52
C ARG A 55 -2.22 -6.19 -7.70
N ASP A 56 -3.34 -5.90 -8.36
CA ASP A 56 -3.37 -4.97 -9.49
C ASP A 56 -2.95 -3.57 -9.07
N LEU A 57 -3.44 -3.10 -7.92
CA LEU A 57 -3.09 -1.80 -7.37
C LEU A 57 -1.61 -1.74 -6.95
N MET A 58 -1.09 -2.79 -6.32
CA MET A 58 0.34 -2.91 -5.99
C MET A 58 1.20 -2.84 -7.25
N ASN A 59 0.85 -3.61 -8.27
CA ASN A 59 1.58 -3.63 -9.53
C ASN A 59 1.54 -2.27 -10.23
N LYS A 60 0.41 -1.56 -10.17
CA LYS A 60 0.28 -0.21 -10.72
C LYS A 60 1.24 0.77 -10.06
N VAL A 61 1.25 0.84 -8.73
CA VAL A 61 2.18 1.72 -7.99
C VAL A 61 3.64 1.33 -8.27
N MET A 62 3.94 0.04 -8.36
CA MET A 62 5.27 -0.46 -8.68
C MET A 62 5.72 -0.11 -10.10
N ASP A 63 4.82 -0.14 -11.09
CA ASP A 63 5.14 0.27 -12.45
C ASP A 63 5.41 1.77 -12.54
N GLU A 64 4.64 2.60 -11.81
CA GLU A 64 4.88 4.04 -11.71
C GLU A 64 6.26 4.35 -11.10
N ARG A 65 6.62 3.67 -10.01
CA ARG A 65 7.95 3.78 -9.38
C ARG A 65 9.06 3.29 -10.31
N CYS A 66 8.86 2.19 -11.02
CA CYS A 66 9.78 1.72 -12.06
C CYS A 66 9.94 2.74 -13.18
N ALA A 67 8.87 3.43 -13.58
CA ALA A 67 8.93 4.49 -14.57
C ALA A 67 9.79 5.67 -14.10
N TRP A 68 9.70 6.05 -12.82
CA TRP A 68 10.57 7.08 -12.24
C TRP A 68 12.05 6.69 -12.28
N LEU A 69 12.38 5.44 -11.94
CA LEU A 69 13.76 4.93 -12.08
C LEU A 69 14.25 4.99 -13.53
N ARG A 70 13.40 4.66 -14.51
CA ARG A 70 13.73 4.81 -15.94
C ARG A 70 14.00 6.25 -16.34
N MET A 71 13.39 7.22 -15.66
CA MET A 71 13.64 8.66 -15.85
C MET A 71 14.85 9.19 -15.04
N GLY A 72 15.55 8.32 -14.30
CA GLY A 72 16.69 8.71 -13.46
C GLY A 72 16.31 9.38 -12.15
N VAL A 73 15.04 9.30 -11.74
CA VAL A 73 14.58 9.79 -10.43
C VAL A 73 14.87 8.71 -9.38
N PRO A 74 15.60 9.01 -8.29
CA PRO A 74 15.84 8.04 -7.23
C PRO A 74 14.51 7.66 -6.57
N CYS A 75 14.18 6.37 -6.63
CA CYS A 75 12.95 5.83 -6.04
C CYS A 75 13.24 4.46 -5.43
N GLU A 76 12.86 4.27 -4.18
CA GLU A 76 13.07 3.01 -3.46
C GLU A 76 11.86 2.08 -3.64
N LEU A 77 12.05 1.00 -4.41
CA LEU A 77 10.97 0.06 -4.74
C LEU A 77 10.47 -0.75 -3.55
N HIS A 78 11.35 -0.99 -2.58
CA HIS A 78 11.05 -1.76 -1.37
C HIS A 78 10.37 -0.92 -0.29
N TRP A 79 10.38 0.41 -0.41
CA TRP A 79 9.77 1.27 0.59
C TRP A 79 8.26 1.03 0.63
N PRO A 80 7.64 0.90 1.82
CA PRO A 80 6.21 0.70 1.95
C PRO A 80 5.37 1.78 1.23
N PHE A 81 4.12 1.48 0.89
CA PHE A 81 3.22 2.43 0.24
C PHE A 81 1.74 2.17 0.48
N ILE A 82 0.93 3.23 0.37
CA ILE A 82 -0.53 3.13 0.41
C ILE A 82 -1.03 2.60 -0.94
N ILE A 83 -1.75 1.48 -0.89
CA ILE A 83 -2.38 0.85 -2.06
C ILE A 83 -3.76 1.46 -2.32
N ALA A 84 -4.54 1.65 -1.26
CA ALA A 84 -5.90 2.17 -1.33
C ALA A 84 -6.36 2.79 -0.01
N LYS A 85 -7.40 3.62 -0.10
CA LYS A 85 -8.13 4.15 1.05
C LYS A 85 -9.54 3.58 1.04
N LEU A 86 -9.87 2.83 2.09
CA LEU A 86 -11.21 2.33 2.37
C LEU A 86 -12.03 3.51 2.91
N LYS A 87 -13.18 3.78 2.29
CA LYS A 87 -14.00 4.97 2.53
C LYS A 87 -15.15 4.67 3.46
#